data_AF-A0AAN5D2H6-F1
#
_entry.id   AF-A0AAN5D2H6-F1
#
_cell.length_a   1.000
_cell.length_b   1.000
_cell.length_c   1.000
_cell.angle_alpha   90.00
_cell.angle_beta   90.00
_cell.angle_gamma   90.00
#
_symmetry.space_group_name_H-M   'P 1'
#
loop_
_entity.id
_entity.type
_entity.pdbx_description
1 polymer ?
#
loop_
_entity_poly.entity_id
_entity_poly.type
_entity_poly.pdbx_seq_one_letter_code
_entity_poly.pdbx_strand_id
1 'polypeptide(L)' 'QICVINNKITMEFSIGIISAEDGDELIPIDLSNFCSPYDFNNVTLIIEDKKLVVSKDYLAVHSPV' A
#
# COMPACT_ATOMS: atom_id res chain seq x y z
N GLN A 1 13.31 -3.51 -11.79
CA GLN A 1 13.53 -2.59 -12.92
C GLN A 1 13.32 -1.15 -12.47
N ILE A 2 14.11 -0.18 -12.97
CA ILE A 2 13.89 1.25 -12.73
C ILE A 2 13.61 1.92 -14.07
N CYS A 3 12.54 2.69 -14.16
CA CYS A 3 12.17 3.43 -15.37
C CYS A 3 11.72 4.85 -15.02
N VAL A 4 12.04 5.82 -15.89
CA VAL A 4 11.57 7.20 -15.78
C VAL A 4 10.68 7.51 -16.99
N ILE A 5 9.41 7.79 -16.73
CA ILE A 5 8.42 8.13 -17.76
C ILE A 5 7.65 9.37 -17.28
N ASN A 6 7.56 10.42 -18.10
CA ASN A 6 6.85 11.67 -17.76
C ASN A 6 7.24 12.29 -16.41
N ASN A 7 8.56 12.39 -16.13
CA ASN A 7 9.10 12.85 -14.84
C ASN A 7 8.67 12.01 -13.61
N LYS A 8 8.08 10.83 -13.82
CA LYS A 8 7.78 9.86 -12.76
C LYS A 8 8.78 8.73 -12.78
N ILE A 9 9.43 8.50 -11.64
CA ILE A 9 10.28 7.33 -11.43
C ILE A 9 9.38 6.17 -11.00
N THR A 10 9.45 5.06 -11.72
CA THR A 10 8.78 3.80 -11.37
C THR A 10 9.85 2.76 -11.08
N MET A 11 9.76 2.14 -9.91
CA MET A 11 10.68 1.10 -9.45
C MET A 11 9.89 -0.15 -9.14
N GLU A 12 10.27 -1.25 -9.76
CA GLU A 12 9.70 -2.57 -9.55
C GLU A 12 10.77 -3.50 -8.99
N PHE A 13 10.48 -4.17 -7.88
CA PHE A 13 11.32 -5.23 -7.32
C PHE A 13 10.44 -6.32 -6.73
N SER A 14 10.88 -7.56 -6.86
CA SER A 14 10.22 -8.72 -6.28
C SER A 14 10.87 -9.04 -4.95
N ILE A 15 10.08 -9.05 -3.87
CA ILE A 15 10.54 -9.51 -2.55
C ILE A 15 10.15 -10.97 -2.38
N GLY A 16 11.13 -11.82 -2.11
CA GLY A 16 10.91 -13.20 -1.65
C GLY A 16 11.23 -13.30 -0.17
N ILE A 17 10.23 -13.56 0.67
CA ILE A 17 10.43 -13.83 2.09
C ILE A 17 10.83 -15.30 2.23
N ILE A 18 12.04 -15.57 2.72
CA ILE A 18 12.60 -16.93 2.80
C ILE A 18 12.53 -17.54 4.20
N SER A 19 12.27 -16.74 5.24
CA SER A 19 12.04 -17.18 6.61
C SER A 19 11.34 -16.09 7.42
N ALA A 20 10.38 -16.48 8.24
CA ALA A 20 9.82 -15.67 9.32
C ALA A 20 9.94 -16.50 10.59
N GLU A 21 10.60 -15.96 11.63
CA GLU A 21 10.69 -16.63 12.93
C GLU A 21 9.40 -16.34 13.70
N ASP A 22 8.44 -17.25 13.63
CA ASP A 22 7.19 -17.15 14.40
C ASP A 22 7.43 -17.63 15.84
N GLY A 23 7.19 -16.74 16.80
CA GLY A 23 6.78 -17.15 18.14
C GLY A 23 5.31 -17.55 18.08
N ASP A 24 5.05 -18.86 18.10
CA ASP A 24 3.75 -19.51 18.32
C ASP A 24 2.50 -18.75 17.82
N GLU A 25 2.32 -18.61 16.50
CA GLU A 25 1.03 -18.59 15.80
C GLU A 25 1.29 -18.40 14.29
N LEU A 26 1.41 -19.50 13.55
CA LEU A 26 1.59 -19.51 12.09
C LEU A 26 0.32 -18.98 11.40
N ILE A 27 0.19 -17.66 11.27
CA ILE A 27 -0.77 -17.03 10.37
C ILE A 27 -0.19 -17.17 8.96
N PRO A 28 -0.83 -17.88 8.02
CA PRO A 28 -0.38 -17.88 6.63
C PRO A 28 -0.32 -16.43 6.16
N ILE A 29 0.89 -15.94 5.84
CA ILE A 29 1.06 -14.60 5.28
C ILE A 29 0.43 -14.65 3.89
N ASP A 30 -0.83 -14.23 3.81
CA ASP A 30 -1.51 -14.05 2.54
C ASP A 30 -0.91 -12.84 1.84
N LEU A 31 0.02 -13.13 0.93
CA LEU A 31 0.71 -12.13 0.10
C LEU A 31 -0.27 -11.38 -0.82
N SER A 32 -1.51 -11.85 -0.99
CA SER A 32 -2.54 -11.12 -1.72
C SER A 32 -2.96 -9.82 -1.01
N ASN A 33 -2.79 -9.73 0.31
CA ASN A 33 -3.04 -8.51 1.08
C ASN A 33 -2.03 -7.39 0.74
N PHE A 34 -0.81 -7.74 0.33
CA PHE A 34 0.17 -6.76 -0.18
C PHE A 34 -0.17 -6.28 -1.59
N CYS A 35 -0.98 -7.04 -2.33
CA CYS A 35 -1.44 -6.68 -3.67
C CYS A 35 -2.77 -5.92 -3.66
N SER A 36 -3.43 -5.80 -2.51
CA SER A 36 -4.69 -5.05 -2.38
C SER A 36 -4.37 -3.56 -2.16
N PRO A 37 -4.61 -2.68 -3.14
CA PRO A 37 -4.48 -1.24 -2.93
C PRO A 37 -5.51 -0.71 -1.93
N TYR A 38 -6.43 -1.56 -1.43
CA TYR A 38 -7.47 -1.21 -0.50
C TYR A 38 -7.18 -1.54 0.96
N ASP A 39 -6.25 -2.45 1.25
CA ASP A 39 -6.01 -2.92 2.63
C ASP A 39 -5.34 -1.86 3.52
N PHE A 40 -4.70 -0.86 2.90
CA PHE A 40 -4.11 0.28 3.58
C PHE A 40 -5.05 1.49 3.70
N ASN A 41 -6.27 1.39 3.18
CA ASN A 41 -7.22 2.49 3.25
C ASN A 41 -7.88 2.51 4.63
N ASN A 42 -7.70 3.63 5.34
CA ASN A 42 -8.17 3.80 6.71
C ASN A 42 -9.04 5.06 6.88
N VAL A 43 -9.32 5.78 5.79
CA VAL A 43 -10.25 6.93 5.75
C VAL A 43 -11.13 6.92 4.53
N THR A 44 -12.32 7.49 4.69
CA THR A 44 -13.22 7.83 3.58
C THR A 44 -13.27 9.34 3.45
N LEU A 45 -12.85 9.86 2.30
CA LEU A 45 -13.07 11.24 1.89
C LEU A 45 -14.47 11.35 1.27
N ILE A 46 -15.24 12.33 1.75
CA ILE A 46 -16.53 12.69 1.16
C ILE A 46 -16.32 13.98 0.38
N ILE A 47 -16.54 13.91 -0.94
CA ILE A 47 -16.43 15.05 -1.85
C ILE A 47 -17.78 15.16 -2.55
N GLU A 48 -18.56 16.18 -2.17
CA GLU A 48 -19.97 16.30 -2.58
C GLU A 48 -20.72 15.00 -2.27
N ASP A 49 -21.24 14.34 -3.30
CA ASP A 49 -22.03 13.10 -3.19
C ASP A 49 -21.18 11.84 -3.38
N LYS A 50 -19.86 11.98 -3.55
CA LYS A 50 -18.93 10.89 -3.83
C LYS A 50 -18.14 10.50 -2.60
N LYS A 51 -17.91 9.19 -2.46
CA LYS A 51 -17.07 8.61 -1.42
C LYS A 51 -15.81 8.01 -2.05
N LEU A 52 -14.65 8.41 -1.53
CA LEU A 52 -13.35 7.88 -1.93
C LEU A 52 -12.66 7.29 -0.71
N VAL A 53 -12.31 6.02 -0.79
CA VAL A 53 -11.63 5.28 0.29
C VAL A 53 -10.13 5.34 0.03
N VAL A 54 -9.35 5.91 0.96
CA VAL A 54 -7.91 6.19 0.81
C VAL A 54 -7.14 5.94 2.11
N SER A 55 -5.81 5.96 2.03
CA SER A 55 -4.90 5.85 3.17
C SER A 55 -4.52 7.23 3.75
N LYS A 56 -4.61 7.40 5.07
CA LYS A 56 -4.12 8.58 5.81
C LYS A 56 -2.65 8.83 5.59
N ASP A 57 -1.85 7.76 5.58
CA ASP A 57 -0.39 7.89 5.49
C ASP A 57 0.01 8.40 4.10
N TYR A 58 -0.69 7.94 3.06
CA TYR A 58 -0.55 8.48 1.72
C TYR A 58 -0.94 9.97 1.65
N LEU A 59 -2.05 10.36 2.28
CA LEU A 59 -2.47 11.77 2.32
C LEU A 59 -1.45 12.63 3.07
N ALA A 60 -0.94 12.18 4.22
CA ALA A 60 0.00 12.93 5.04
C ALA A 60 1.36 13.15 4.36
N VAL A 61 1.80 12.22 3.51
CA VAL A 61 3.03 12.37 2.70
C VAL A 61 2.83 13.40 1.58
N HIS A 62 1.64 13.43 0.97
CA HIS A 62 1.39 14.21 -0.25
C HIS A 62 0.60 15.50 -0.02
N SER A 63 0.07 15.71 1.18
CA SER A 63 -0.69 16.89 1.57
C SER A 63 -0.33 17.32 3.00
N PRO A 64 0.14 18.56 3.22
CA PRO A 64 0.51 19.05 4.54
C PRO A 64 -0.69 19.54 5.38
N VAL A 65 -1.91 19.45 4.83
CA VAL A 65 -3.17 19.94 5.43
C VAL A 65 -3.85 18.82 6.20
#